data_AF-A0ABD0QIN4-F1
#
_entry.id   AF-A0ABD0QIN4-F1
#
_cell.length_a   1.000
_cell.length_b   1.000
_cell.length_c   1.000
_cell.angle_alpha   90.00
_cell.angle_beta   90.00
_cell.angle_gamma   90.00
#
_symmetry.space_group_name_H-M   'P 1'
#
loop_
_entity.id
_entity.type
_entity.pdbx_description
1 polymer ?
#
loop_
_entity_poly.entity_id
_entity_poly.type
_entity_poly.pdbx_seq_one_letter_code
_entity_poly.pdbx_strand_id
1 'polypeptide(L)'
;NGNLSRKPFNYRLAKRLVFRKVRKALGLDRCTRCYTGAAPITKDTLEFFLSLDIPLFELYGMSESSGPHTITVPDAFRLTSCGKVIPGCKTKIFNPDADGNGEICFWGRHVFMGYLNMPDKTEEALDADGWLHSGDLGKHDQDDFLFITGRIK
;
A
#
# COMPACT_ATOMS: atom_id res chain seq x y z
N ASN A 1 -6.99 13.56 22.20
CA ASN A 1 -8.41 13.98 22.38
C ASN A 1 -9.25 13.45 21.23
N GLY A 2 -9.66 12.19 21.34
CA GLY A 2 -10.35 11.46 20.29
C GLY A 2 -11.86 11.72 20.32
N ASN A 3 -12.34 12.54 19.38
CA ASN A 3 -13.74 12.54 19.01
C ASN A 3 -14.00 11.30 18.15
N LEU A 4 -14.39 10.19 18.78
CA LEU A 4 -15.02 9.08 18.07
C LEU A 4 -16.38 9.60 17.56
N SER A 5 -16.40 10.18 16.37
CA SER A 5 -17.62 10.63 15.70
C SER A 5 -18.64 9.50 15.74
N ARG A 6 -19.72 9.68 16.52
CA ARG A 6 -20.80 8.68 16.63
C ARG A 6 -21.36 8.49 15.23
N LYS A 7 -21.12 7.31 14.65
CA LYS A 7 -21.60 7.00 13.31
C LYS A 7 -23.11 7.27 13.21
N PRO A 8 -23.58 7.94 12.16
CA PRO A 8 -24.99 8.29 11.97
C PRO A 8 -25.94 7.09 12.12
N PHE A 9 -27.16 7.32 12.61
CA PHE A 9 -28.15 6.24 12.84
C PHE A 9 -28.50 5.49 11.55
N ASN A 10 -28.69 6.21 10.44
CA ASN A 10 -28.89 5.65 9.11
C ASN A 10 -27.75 4.72 8.68
N TYR A 11 -26.48 5.05 8.97
CA TYR A 11 -25.35 4.16 8.71
C TYR A 11 -25.45 2.86 9.53
N ARG A 12 -25.82 2.95 10.82
CA ARG A 12 -25.99 1.75 11.67
C ARG A 12 -27.09 0.84 11.14
N LEU A 13 -28.18 1.42 10.65
CA LEU A 13 -29.29 0.69 10.03
C LEU A 13 -28.85 0.01 8.72
N ALA A 14 -28.21 0.78 7.82
CA ALA A 14 -27.67 0.28 6.56
C ALA A 14 -26.68 -0.87 6.78
N LYS A 15 -25.79 -0.73 7.78
CA LYS A 15 -24.84 -1.77 8.16
C LYS A 15 -25.50 -3.09 8.55
N ARG A 16 -26.60 -3.03 9.31
CA ARG A 16 -27.30 -4.23 9.80
C ARG A 16 -28.15 -4.90 8.71
N LEU A 17 -28.81 -4.10 7.88
CA LEU A 17 -29.82 -4.57 6.92
C LEU A 17 -29.27 -4.85 5.52
N VAL A 18 -28.27 -4.07 5.08
CA VAL A 18 -27.72 -4.15 3.72
C VAL A 18 -26.29 -4.70 3.75
N PHE A 19 -25.33 -3.97 4.32
CA PHE A 19 -23.91 -4.31 4.20
C PHE A 19 -23.57 -5.68 4.78
N ARG A 20 -24.16 -6.06 5.92
CA ARG A 20 -23.97 -7.41 6.48
C ARG A 20 -24.46 -8.52 5.56
N LYS A 21 -25.57 -8.30 4.83
CA LYS A 21 -26.09 -9.28 3.86
C LYS A 21 -25.18 -9.37 2.63
N VAL A 22 -24.72 -8.22 2.13
CA VAL A 22 -23.77 -8.14 1.01
C VAL A 22 -22.47 -8.88 1.35
N ARG A 23 -21.86 -8.58 2.50
CA ARG A 23 -20.65 -9.29 2.95
C ARG A 23 -20.86 -10.79 3.05
N LYS A 24 -22.01 -11.24 3.57
CA LYS A 24 -22.35 -12.66 3.64
C LYS A 24 -22.51 -13.28 2.25
N ALA A 25 -23.16 -12.60 1.31
CA ALA A 25 -23.32 -13.07 -0.06
C ALA A 25 -21.97 -13.19 -0.79
N LEU A 26 -21.03 -12.30 -0.50
CA LEU A 26 -19.65 -12.34 -1.01
C LEU A 26 -18.74 -13.32 -0.25
N GLY A 27 -19.23 -13.98 0.82
CA GLY A 27 -18.42 -14.86 1.66
C GLY A 27 -17.40 -14.14 2.58
N LEU A 28 -17.54 -12.82 2.75
CA LEU A 28 -16.65 -11.96 3.53
C LEU A 28 -17.20 -11.60 4.91
N ASP A 29 -18.25 -12.28 5.40
CA ASP A 29 -18.91 -11.97 6.67
C ASP A 29 -18.03 -12.21 7.92
N ARG A 30 -17.04 -13.09 7.80
CA ARG A 30 -16.01 -13.33 8.82
C ARG A 30 -14.69 -12.61 8.54
N CYS A 31 -14.56 -11.93 7.40
CA CYS A 31 -13.37 -11.19 7.05
C CYS A 31 -13.27 -9.91 7.89
N THR A 32 -12.18 -9.75 8.64
CA THR A 32 -11.96 -8.58 9.50
C THR A 32 -11.18 -7.49 8.80
N ARG A 33 -10.34 -7.84 7.82
CA ARG A 33 -9.51 -6.94 7.02
C ARG A 33 -9.35 -7.53 5.62
N CYS A 34 -9.57 -6.71 4.61
CA CYS A 34 -9.38 -7.08 3.22
C CYS A 34 -8.12 -6.38 2.72
N TYR A 35 -7.11 -7.13 2.30
CA TYR A 35 -5.88 -6.58 1.76
C TYR A 35 -5.75 -6.88 0.27
N THR A 36 -5.16 -5.94 -0.45
CA THR A 36 -4.82 -6.02 -1.87
C THR A 36 -3.34 -5.64 -2.04
N GLY A 37 -2.73 -6.09 -3.13
CA GLY A 37 -1.32 -5.84 -3.42
C GLY A 37 -0.86 -6.59 -4.66
N ALA A 38 0.46 -6.63 -4.89
CA ALA A 38 1.14 -7.25 -6.04
C ALA A 38 0.88 -6.59 -7.41
N ALA A 39 -0.31 -6.06 -7.66
CA ALA A 39 -0.65 -5.33 -8.87
C ALA A 39 -1.50 -4.09 -8.55
N PRO A 40 -1.42 -3.02 -9.35
CA PRO A 40 -2.24 -1.84 -9.17
C PRO A 40 -3.73 -2.18 -9.25
N ILE A 41 -4.49 -1.80 -8.22
CA ILE A 41 -5.95 -1.85 -8.24
C ILE A 41 -6.51 -0.54 -8.78
N THR A 42 -7.62 -0.62 -9.54
CA THR A 42 -8.25 0.59 -10.06
C THR A 42 -8.97 1.35 -8.97
N LYS A 43 -9.00 2.68 -9.10
CA LYS A 43 -9.75 3.57 -8.19
C LYS A 43 -11.23 3.17 -8.12
N ASP A 44 -11.86 2.87 -9.24
CA ASP A 44 -13.27 2.46 -9.30
C ASP A 44 -13.54 1.20 -8.48
N THR A 45 -12.61 0.23 -8.48
CA THR A 45 -12.74 -0.99 -7.67
C THR A 45 -12.64 -0.66 -6.18
N LEU A 46 -11.67 0.18 -5.79
CA LEU A 46 -11.53 0.64 -4.41
C LEU A 46 -12.80 1.36 -3.92
N GLU A 47 -13.34 2.27 -4.74
CA GLU A 47 -14.55 3.03 -4.42
C GLU A 47 -15.78 2.13 -4.34
N PHE A 48 -15.91 1.15 -5.25
CA PHE A 48 -17.00 0.18 -5.23
C PHE A 48 -17.02 -0.61 -3.91
N PHE A 49 -15.92 -1.23 -3.51
CA PHE A 49 -15.88 -2.01 -2.26
C PHE A 49 -16.05 -1.11 -1.03
N LEU A 50 -15.47 0.10 -1.06
CA LEU A 50 -15.65 1.09 0.00
C LEU A 50 -17.12 1.49 0.16
N SER A 51 -17.86 1.65 -0.94
CA SER A 51 -19.31 1.95 -0.94
C SER A 51 -20.16 0.86 -0.27
N LEU A 52 -19.65 -0.38 -0.24
CA LEU A 52 -20.27 -1.55 0.41
C LEU A 52 -19.85 -1.71 1.88
N ASP A 53 -19.20 -0.71 2.47
CA ASP A 53 -18.57 -0.78 3.79
C ASP A 53 -17.45 -1.84 3.85
N ILE A 54 -16.78 -2.15 2.73
CA ILE A 54 -15.67 -3.11 2.65
C ILE A 54 -14.39 -2.33 2.28
N PRO A 55 -13.69 -1.74 3.26
CA PRO A 55 -12.43 -1.07 2.97
C PRO A 55 -11.37 -2.09 2.53
N LEU A 56 -10.77 -1.84 1.36
CA LEU A 56 -9.61 -2.59 0.87
C LEU A 56 -8.33 -1.84 1.29
N PHE A 57 -7.41 -2.54 1.92
CA PHE A 57 -6.14 -2.00 2.40
C PHE A 57 -5.02 -2.42 1.44
N GLU A 58 -4.29 -1.45 0.90
CA GLU A 58 -3.20 -1.72 -0.03
C GLU A 58 -1.90 -2.11 0.70
N LEU A 59 -1.15 -3.00 0.03
CA LEU A 59 0.19 -3.46 0.39
C LEU A 59 1.09 -3.29 -0.83
N TYR A 60 2.20 -2.59 -0.65
CA TYR A 60 3.20 -2.48 -1.71
C TYR A 60 4.57 -2.96 -1.22
N GLY A 61 5.20 -3.76 -2.07
CA GLY A 61 6.50 -4.39 -1.87
C GLY A 61 6.75 -5.37 -3.01
N MET A 62 7.85 -6.10 -2.93
CA MET A 62 8.30 -7.04 -3.95
C MET A 62 8.93 -8.28 -3.32
N SER A 63 9.26 -9.27 -4.15
CA SER A 63 9.93 -10.49 -3.67
C SER A 63 11.28 -10.17 -3.03
N GLU A 64 12.01 -9.22 -3.61
CA GLU A 64 13.31 -8.73 -3.18
C GLU A 64 13.25 -7.92 -1.88
N SER A 65 12.06 -7.53 -1.42
CA SER A 65 11.81 -6.97 -0.09
C SER A 65 11.16 -7.95 0.88
N SER A 66 11.15 -9.26 0.56
CA SER A 66 10.55 -10.30 1.42
C SER A 66 9.06 -10.06 1.74
N GLY A 67 8.34 -9.30 0.90
CA GLY A 67 6.95 -8.92 1.12
C GLY A 67 6.74 -7.40 1.23
N PRO A 68 5.75 -6.94 2.01
CA PRO A 68 5.35 -5.53 2.01
C PRO A 68 6.44 -4.62 2.58
N HIS A 69 6.70 -3.52 1.89
CA HIS A 69 7.51 -2.39 2.35
C HIS A 69 6.62 -1.28 2.94
N THR A 70 5.45 -1.08 2.34
CA THR A 70 4.40 -0.17 2.83
C THR A 70 3.09 -0.91 3.04
N ILE A 71 2.29 -0.42 3.97
CA ILE A 71 1.00 -1.00 4.34
C ILE A 71 0.00 0.09 4.69
N THR A 72 -1.22 -0.09 4.20
CA THR A 72 -2.38 0.67 4.69
C THR A 72 -2.91 0.01 5.97
N VAL A 73 -3.11 0.81 7.02
CA VAL A 73 -3.71 0.35 8.29
C VAL A 73 -5.00 1.11 8.57
N PRO A 74 -5.93 0.58 9.39
CA PRO A 74 -7.21 1.23 9.66
C PRO A 74 -7.10 2.69 10.15
N ASP A 75 -6.06 3.02 10.90
CA ASP A 75 -5.83 4.36 11.45
C ASP A 75 -5.05 5.29 10.50
N ALA A 76 -4.53 4.74 9.39
CA ALA A 76 -3.81 5.47 8.35
C ALA A 76 -4.28 4.96 6.99
N PHE A 77 -5.48 5.38 6.60
CA PHE A 77 -6.12 5.04 5.33
C PHE A 77 -6.22 6.27 4.44
N ARG A 78 -5.75 6.14 3.20
CA ARG A 78 -5.89 7.14 2.14
C ARG A 78 -6.23 6.41 0.85
N LEU A 79 -7.33 6.81 0.20
CA LEU A 79 -7.77 6.17 -1.04
C LEU A 79 -6.66 6.28 -2.09
N THR A 80 -6.46 5.21 -2.87
CA THR A 80 -5.41 5.04 -3.90
C THR A 80 -3.95 5.11 -3.41
N SER A 81 -3.71 5.25 -2.10
CA SER A 81 -2.37 5.15 -1.54
C SER A 81 -2.00 3.70 -1.27
N CYS A 82 -0.71 3.39 -1.35
CA CYS A 82 -0.13 2.13 -0.89
C CYS A 82 0.11 2.08 0.64
N GLY A 83 -0.31 3.13 1.36
CA GLY A 83 -0.14 3.26 2.80
C GLY A 83 1.19 3.92 3.16
N LYS A 84 1.66 3.62 4.38
CA LYS A 84 2.91 4.19 4.92
C LYS A 84 3.97 3.11 5.06
N VAL A 85 5.23 3.54 5.11
CA VAL A 85 6.38 2.67 5.36
C VAL A 85 6.22 1.89 6.67
N ILE A 86 6.55 0.60 6.64
CA ILE A 86 6.50 -0.26 7.82
C ILE A 86 7.57 0.20 8.83
N PRO A 87 7.27 0.19 10.14
CA PRO A 87 8.25 0.56 11.16
C PRO A 87 9.59 -0.17 11.02
N GLY A 88 10.69 0.59 11.08
CA GLY A 88 12.05 0.06 10.92
C GLY A 88 12.54 -0.02 9.47
N CYS A 89 11.68 0.27 8.49
CA CYS A 89 12.06 0.44 7.09
C CYS A 89 12.15 1.93 6.73
N LYS A 90 12.80 2.24 5.61
CA LYS A 90 12.87 3.59 5.06
C LYS A 90 12.58 3.56 3.57
N THR A 91 11.96 4.62 3.08
CA THR A 91 11.69 4.83 1.66
C THR A 91 12.38 6.11 1.22
N LYS A 92 12.96 6.09 0.02
CA LYS A 92 13.55 7.26 -0.64
C LYS A 92 12.92 7.39 -2.02
N ILE A 93 12.61 8.61 -2.45
CA ILE A 93 12.27 8.91 -3.84
C ILE A 93 13.56 9.36 -4.53
N PHE A 94 14.08 8.54 -5.43
CA PHE A 94 15.32 8.78 -6.15
C PHE A 94 15.05 9.55 -7.45
N ASN A 95 15.85 10.61 -7.68
CA ASN A 95 15.72 11.53 -8.81
C ASN A 95 14.29 12.01 -9.08
N PRO A 96 13.62 12.64 -8.09
CA PRO A 96 12.26 13.14 -8.29
C PRO A 96 12.21 14.24 -9.36
N ASP A 97 11.15 14.22 -10.17
CA ASP A 97 10.78 15.29 -11.10
C ASP A 97 10.18 16.50 -10.37
N ALA A 98 9.77 17.52 -11.14
CA ALA A 98 9.16 18.74 -10.60
C ALA A 98 7.86 18.50 -9.81
N ASP A 99 7.16 17.40 -10.09
CA ASP A 99 5.91 16.99 -9.43
C ASP A 99 6.15 16.02 -8.26
N GLY A 100 7.43 15.77 -7.93
CA GLY A 100 7.89 14.92 -6.85
C GLY A 100 7.90 13.43 -7.18
N ASN A 101 7.62 13.03 -8.43
CA ASN A 101 7.67 11.62 -8.83
C ASN A 101 9.11 11.22 -9.14
N GLY A 102 9.57 10.15 -8.51
CA GLY A 102 10.85 9.55 -8.83
C GLY A 102 10.80 8.05 -8.58
N GLU A 103 11.92 7.38 -8.74
CA GLU A 103 12.00 5.96 -8.43
C GLU A 103 11.83 5.73 -6.93
N ILE A 104 10.98 4.77 -6.56
CA ILE A 104 10.81 4.37 -5.17
C ILE A 104 11.94 3.42 -4.80
N CYS A 105 12.76 3.79 -3.82
CA CYS A 105 13.83 2.94 -3.30
C CYS A 105 13.52 2.48 -1.88
N PHE A 106 13.79 1.21 -1.59
CA PHE A 106 13.54 0.60 -0.28
C PHE A 106 14.83 0.42 0.51
N TRP A 107 14.74 0.59 1.82
CA TRP A 107 15.81 0.23 2.73
C TRP A 107 15.25 -0.41 4.01
N GLY A 108 15.94 -1.42 4.52
CA GLY A 108 15.62 -2.09 5.78
C GLY A 108 15.97 -3.56 5.77
N ARG A 109 15.84 -4.22 6.92
CA ARG A 109 16.26 -5.63 7.13
C ARG A 109 15.49 -6.68 6.34
N HIS A 110 14.40 -6.29 5.68
CA HIS A 110 13.55 -7.15 4.86
C HIS A 110 14.00 -7.19 3.40
N VAL A 111 14.87 -6.25 2.98
CA VAL A 111 15.54 -6.29 1.68
C VAL A 111 16.45 -7.52 1.62
N PHE A 112 16.38 -8.26 0.53
CA PHE A 112 17.16 -9.46 0.28
C PHE A 112 18.68 -9.20 0.29
N MET A 113 19.48 -10.27 0.31
CA MET A 113 20.95 -10.16 0.20
C MET A 113 21.44 -10.13 -1.25
N GLY A 114 20.53 -10.27 -2.23
CA GLY A 114 20.84 -10.37 -3.64
C GLY A 114 20.26 -11.59 -4.33
N TYR A 115 20.48 -11.66 -5.64
CA TYR A 115 20.06 -12.76 -6.49
C TYR A 115 21.09 -13.90 -6.47
N LEU A 116 20.60 -15.13 -6.34
CA LEU A 116 21.44 -16.32 -6.30
C LEU A 116 22.24 -16.47 -7.60
N ASN A 117 23.57 -16.54 -7.49
CA ASN A 117 24.50 -16.67 -8.62
C ASN A 117 24.40 -15.54 -9.67
N MET A 118 23.88 -14.37 -9.30
CA MET A 118 23.76 -13.21 -10.19
C MET A 118 24.26 -11.94 -9.49
N PRO A 119 25.59 -11.82 -9.27
CA PRO A 119 26.17 -10.64 -8.61
C PRO A 119 25.88 -9.35 -9.38
N ASP A 120 26.03 -9.35 -10.71
CA ASP A 120 25.77 -8.17 -11.55
C ASP A 120 24.33 -7.65 -11.38
N LYS A 121 23.34 -8.57 -11.33
CA LYS A 121 21.94 -8.19 -11.08
C LYS A 121 21.69 -7.71 -9.65
N THR A 122 22.49 -8.18 -8.71
CA THR A 122 22.44 -7.72 -7.32
C THR A 122 22.97 -6.29 -7.22
N GLU A 123 24.09 -5.99 -7.88
CA GLU A 123 24.69 -4.65 -7.94
C GLU A 123 23.83 -3.66 -8.74
N GLU A 124 23.10 -4.13 -9.76
CA GLU A 124 22.09 -3.31 -10.46
C GLU A 124 20.90 -2.96 -9.55
N ALA A 125 20.47 -3.88 -8.67
CA ALA A 125 19.28 -3.71 -7.84
C ALA A 125 19.57 -2.98 -6.51
N LEU A 126 20.76 -3.15 -5.94
CA LEU A 126 21.19 -2.56 -4.67
C LEU A 126 22.28 -1.53 -4.90
N ASP A 127 22.05 -0.29 -4.46
CA ASP A 127 23.10 0.73 -4.48
C ASP A 127 24.15 0.50 -3.37
N ALA A 128 25.23 1.28 -3.41
CA ALA A 128 26.34 1.17 -2.47
C ALA A 128 25.94 1.47 -1.00
N ASP A 129 24.81 2.15 -0.78
CA ASP A 129 24.25 2.46 0.54
C ASP A 129 23.23 1.40 1.01
N GLY A 130 22.98 0.38 0.18
CA GLY A 130 22.06 -0.72 0.45
C GLY A 130 20.60 -0.41 0.15
N TRP A 131 20.30 0.59 -0.68
CA TRP A 131 18.94 0.84 -1.15
C TRP A 131 18.60 -0.08 -2.32
N LEU A 132 17.45 -0.73 -2.22
CA LEU A 132 16.86 -1.52 -3.30
C LEU A 132 16.08 -0.59 -4.24
N HIS A 133 16.48 -0.56 -5.50
CA HIS A 133 15.81 0.11 -6.60
C HIS A 133 14.62 -0.74 -7.08
N SER A 134 13.40 -0.26 -6.85
CA SER A 134 12.18 -1.03 -7.17
C SER A 134 11.84 -1.06 -8.65
N GLY A 135 12.32 -0.07 -9.44
CA GLY A 135 11.87 0.16 -10.80
C GLY A 135 10.45 0.74 -10.92
N ASP A 136 9.78 1.03 -9.80
CA ASP A 136 8.48 1.72 -9.76
C ASP A 136 8.67 3.22 -9.53
N LEU A 137 7.83 4.03 -10.18
CA LEU A 137 7.76 5.47 -9.97
C LEU A 137 6.69 5.80 -8.94
N GLY A 138 6.97 6.78 -8.10
CA GLY A 138 5.99 7.27 -7.13
C GLY A 138 6.46 8.47 -6.34
N LYS A 139 5.62 8.84 -5.38
CA LYS A 139 5.84 9.99 -4.50
C LYS A 139 5.16 9.83 -3.16
N HIS A 140 5.66 10.56 -2.17
CA HIS A 140 4.96 10.76 -0.90
C HIS A 140 4.10 12.02 -0.97
N ASP A 141 2.98 12.01 -0.26
CA ASP A 141 2.29 13.24 0.07
C ASP A 141 2.80 13.86 1.39
N GLN A 142 2.15 14.96 1.82
CA GLN A 142 2.53 15.71 3.01
C GLN A 142 2.38 14.93 4.33
N ASP A 143 1.65 13.81 4.31
CA ASP A 143 1.41 12.96 5.48
C ASP A 143 2.17 11.63 5.37
N ASP A 144 3.19 11.53 4.51
CA ASP A 144 4.02 10.32 4.28
C ASP A 144 3.24 9.11 3.71
N PHE A 145 2.11 9.34 3.03
CA PHE A 145 1.47 8.26 2.27
C PHE A 145 2.16 8.11 0.91
N LEU A 146 2.49 6.87 0.55
CA LEU A 146 3.12 6.54 -0.72
C LEU A 146 2.05 6.34 -1.81
N PHE A 147 2.33 6.87 -3.00
CA PHE A 147 1.54 6.67 -4.21
C PHE A 147 2.44 6.21 -5.35
N ILE A 148 2.06 5.12 -6.01
CA ILE A 148 2.72 4.64 -7.22
C ILE A 148 2.09 5.35 -8.41
N THR A 149 2.92 5.91 -9.29
CA THR A 149 2.50 6.67 -10.47
C THR A 149 2.88 6.01 -11.79
N GLY A 150 3.72 4.98 -11.77
CA GLY A 150 4.05 4.19 -12.95
C GLY A 150 5.20 3.22 -12.71
N ARG A 151 5.77 2.70 -13.80
CA ARG A 151 7.01 1.93 -13.85
C ARG A 151 8.01 2.61 -14.77
N ILE A 152 9.30 2.43 -14.51
CA ILE A 152 10.38 2.97 -15.35
C ILE A 152 10.45 2.22 -16.71
N LYS A 153 9.98 0.97 -16.76
CA LYS A 153 9.87 0.15 -17.96
C LYS A 153 8.42 -0.20 -18.26
#